data_AF-A0A093HC33-F1
#
_entry.id   AF-A0A093HC33-F1
#
_cell.length_a   1.000
_cell.length_b   1.000
_cell.length_c   1.000
_cell.angle_alpha   90.00
_cell.angle_beta   90.00
_cell.angle_gamma   90.00
#
_symmetry.space_group_name_H-M   'P 1'
#
loop_
_entity.id
_entity.type
_entity.pdbx_description
1 polymer ?
#
loop_
_entity_poly.entity_id
_entity_poly.type
_entity_poly.pdbx_seq_one_letter_code
_entity_poly.pdbx_strand_id
1 'polypeptide(L)'
;FLLKELDTLRAKNAKLQDKLSEKDKEMKTIKLDLELQERATEAKIAEKIAALVEEVYSAQRERDEAVMARLRLANEERDEAFLQVQHLEQSLKELENINPEENDMTLQELLNRINNADTGIDILKNGAIILNRIHRTKERKKKIVAEEMNAVIEQRDAALSQCKRLEQELHHLKEQNQTSANNTRHLTAENNQERALKAELITLQQEKEAVLQQCKKLEEEIQTLRIYYSLHKSLSQGMSLKDQHNCTFSTSESGLKSRDDVVTLLYGQVEELAAQLQRAQSEQKDTELKLQKALEASREANEKVQK
;
A
#
# COMPACT_ATOMS: atom_id res chain seq x y z
N PHE A 1 -112.17 -50.32 -9.15
CA PHE A 1 -111.06 -50.38 -8.18
C PHE A 1 -109.77 -50.84 -8.87
N LEU A 2 -109.74 -52.06 -9.43
CA LEU A 2 -108.60 -52.65 -10.13
C LEU A 2 -107.95 -51.80 -11.26
N LEU A 3 -108.75 -51.15 -12.12
CA LEU A 3 -108.22 -50.29 -13.19
C LEU A 3 -107.39 -49.10 -12.66
N LYS A 4 -107.87 -48.43 -11.62
CA LYS A 4 -107.14 -47.31 -10.99
C LYS A 4 -105.83 -47.80 -10.38
N GLU A 5 -105.84 -48.98 -9.78
CA GLU A 5 -104.65 -49.59 -9.18
C GLU A 5 -103.62 -49.96 -10.26
N LEU A 6 -104.06 -50.54 -11.38
CA LEU A 6 -103.22 -50.81 -12.56
C LEU A 6 -102.58 -49.51 -13.10
N ASP A 7 -103.35 -48.43 -13.22
CA ASP A 7 -102.85 -47.14 -13.70
C ASP A 7 -101.82 -46.54 -12.72
N THR A 8 -102.06 -46.66 -11.40
CA THR A 8 -101.07 -46.22 -10.41
C THR A 8 -99.78 -47.06 -10.46
N LEU A 9 -99.88 -48.36 -10.72
CA LEU A 9 -98.72 -49.24 -10.87
C LEU A 9 -97.94 -48.93 -12.15
N ARG A 10 -98.62 -48.66 -13.28
CA ARG A 10 -97.98 -48.22 -14.53
C ARG A 10 -97.23 -46.90 -14.35
N ALA A 11 -97.85 -45.91 -13.71
CA ALA A 11 -97.21 -44.63 -13.45
C ALA A 11 -95.99 -44.76 -12.51
N LYS A 12 -96.09 -45.63 -11.49
CA LYS A 12 -94.94 -45.94 -10.62
C LYS A 12 -93.81 -46.64 -11.39
N ASN A 13 -94.13 -47.61 -12.24
CA ASN A 13 -93.15 -48.34 -13.04
C ASN A 13 -92.43 -47.40 -14.03
N ALA A 14 -93.17 -46.54 -14.75
CA ALA A 14 -92.58 -45.53 -15.62
C ALA A 14 -91.61 -44.61 -14.86
N LYS A 15 -92.00 -44.10 -13.68
CA LYS A 15 -91.11 -43.29 -12.82
C LYS A 15 -89.88 -44.05 -12.34
N LEU A 16 -90.01 -45.34 -12.04
CA LEU A 16 -88.86 -46.17 -11.65
C LEU A 16 -87.93 -46.41 -12.83
N GLN A 17 -88.46 -46.60 -14.03
CA GLN A 17 -87.69 -46.78 -15.25
C GLN A 17 -86.94 -45.50 -15.65
N ASP A 18 -87.57 -44.33 -15.50
CA ASP A 18 -86.92 -43.03 -15.71
C ASP A 18 -85.77 -42.84 -14.71
N LYS A 19 -86.01 -43.09 -13.41
CA LYS A 19 -84.98 -43.03 -12.37
C LYS A 19 -83.83 -44.01 -12.62
N LEU A 20 -84.13 -45.23 -13.07
CA LEU A 20 -83.11 -46.21 -13.43
C LEU A 20 -82.25 -45.68 -14.58
N SER A 21 -82.88 -45.13 -15.63
CA SER A 21 -82.16 -44.57 -16.78
C SER A 21 -81.29 -43.35 -16.41
N GLU A 22 -81.74 -42.54 -15.45
CA GLU A 22 -80.99 -41.40 -14.92
C GLU A 22 -79.79 -41.88 -14.11
N LYS A 23 -79.99 -42.84 -13.20
CA LYS A 23 -78.90 -43.45 -12.42
C LYS A 23 -77.87 -44.17 -13.30
N ASP A 24 -78.30 -44.83 -14.38
CA ASP A 24 -77.41 -45.44 -15.36
C ASP A 24 -76.56 -44.39 -16.10
N LYS A 25 -77.13 -43.22 -16.41
CA LYS A 25 -76.38 -42.11 -17.01
C LYS A 25 -75.37 -41.54 -16.03
N GLU A 26 -75.78 -41.25 -14.78
CA GLU A 26 -74.89 -40.78 -13.72
C GLU A 26 -73.73 -41.76 -13.48
N MET A 27 -74.02 -43.06 -13.42
CA MET A 27 -73.00 -44.10 -13.24
C MET A 27 -72.00 -44.13 -14.39
N LYS A 28 -72.47 -44.00 -15.64
CA LYS A 28 -71.58 -43.91 -16.82
C LYS A 28 -70.71 -42.66 -16.79
N THR A 29 -71.26 -41.52 -16.40
CA THR A 29 -70.49 -40.28 -16.26
C THR A 29 -69.40 -40.41 -15.20
N ILE A 30 -69.73 -40.90 -14.00
CA ILE A 30 -68.76 -41.12 -12.92
C ILE A 30 -67.65 -42.08 -13.36
N LYS A 31 -68.01 -43.15 -14.08
CA LYS A 31 -67.01 -44.10 -14.59
C LYS A 31 -66.06 -43.44 -15.59
N LEU A 32 -66.57 -42.64 -16.53
CA LEU A 32 -65.74 -41.90 -17.47
C LEU A 32 -64.83 -40.89 -16.76
N ASP A 33 -65.35 -40.17 -15.76
CA ASP A 33 -64.56 -39.21 -14.99
C ASP A 33 -63.41 -39.88 -14.23
N LEU A 34 -63.66 -41.07 -13.64
CA LEU A 34 -62.63 -41.87 -12.99
C LEU A 34 -61.55 -42.34 -13.98
N GLU A 35 -61.95 -42.88 -15.15
CA GLU A 35 -61.00 -43.29 -16.20
C GLU A 35 -60.16 -42.12 -16.72
N LEU A 36 -60.76 -40.92 -16.85
CA LEU A 36 -60.04 -39.71 -17.24
C LEU A 36 -59.04 -39.26 -16.16
N GLN A 37 -59.43 -39.34 -14.89
CA GLN A 37 -58.55 -39.00 -13.78
C GLN A 37 -57.37 -39.98 -13.69
N GLU A 38 -57.60 -41.28 -13.84
CA GLU A 38 -56.56 -42.31 -13.88
C GLU A 38 -55.56 -42.00 -15.01
N ARG A 39 -56.03 -41.81 -16.24
CA ARG A 39 -55.17 -41.45 -17.38
C ARG A 39 -54.37 -40.16 -17.17
N ALA A 40 -54.99 -39.15 -16.55
CA ALA A 40 -54.30 -37.90 -16.24
C ALA A 40 -53.18 -38.10 -15.20
N THR A 41 -53.38 -38.99 -14.23
CA THR A 41 -52.31 -39.34 -13.26
C THR A 41 -51.20 -40.16 -13.90
N GLU A 42 -51.53 -41.13 -14.76
CA GLU A 42 -50.54 -41.92 -15.51
C GLU A 42 -49.68 -41.03 -16.41
N ALA A 43 -50.29 -40.09 -17.14
CA ALA A 43 -49.58 -39.15 -17.99
C ALA A 43 -48.58 -38.29 -17.19
N LYS A 44 -48.99 -37.78 -16.03
CA LYS A 44 -48.11 -37.00 -15.14
C LYS A 44 -46.95 -37.84 -14.58
N ILE A 45 -47.18 -39.12 -14.32
CA ILE A 45 -46.12 -40.03 -13.88
C ILE A 45 -45.15 -40.28 -15.03
N ALA A 46 -45.65 -40.56 -16.24
CA ALA A 46 -44.83 -40.77 -17.43
C ALA A 46 -43.98 -39.55 -17.77
N GLU A 47 -44.54 -38.35 -17.69
CA GLU A 47 -43.81 -37.09 -17.89
C GLU A 47 -42.65 -36.92 -16.89
N LYS A 48 -42.89 -37.18 -15.61
CA LYS A 48 -41.84 -37.14 -14.58
C LYS A 48 -40.76 -38.18 -14.80
N ILE A 49 -41.13 -39.38 -15.21
CA ILE A 49 -40.17 -40.45 -15.53
C ILE A 49 -39.33 -40.06 -16.74
N ALA A 50 -39.95 -39.53 -17.81
CA ALA A 50 -39.24 -39.08 -19.00
C ALA A 50 -38.21 -37.98 -18.67
N ALA A 51 -38.61 -36.97 -17.90
CA ALA A 51 -37.72 -35.91 -17.45
C ALA A 51 -36.53 -36.45 -16.64
N LEU A 52 -36.78 -37.37 -15.70
CA LEU A 52 -35.71 -37.98 -14.90
C LEU A 52 -34.76 -38.83 -15.75
N VAL A 53 -35.27 -39.54 -16.76
CA VAL A 53 -34.44 -40.30 -17.70
C VAL A 53 -33.54 -39.37 -18.51
N GLU A 54 -34.07 -38.26 -19.03
CA GLU A 54 -33.30 -37.25 -19.76
C GLU A 54 -32.19 -36.62 -18.88
N GLU A 55 -32.49 -36.33 -17.62
CA GLU A 55 -31.52 -35.79 -16.66
C GLU A 55 -30.38 -36.79 -16.39
N VAL A 56 -30.71 -38.07 -16.17
CA VAL A 56 -29.72 -39.13 -15.98
C VAL A 56 -28.83 -39.29 -17.21
N TYR A 57 -29.41 -39.30 -18.42
CA TYR A 57 -28.64 -39.36 -19.66
C TYR A 57 -27.70 -38.16 -19.82
N SER A 58 -28.18 -36.96 -19.52
CA SER A 58 -27.39 -35.73 -19.61
C SER A 58 -26.23 -35.75 -18.62
N ALA A 59 -26.50 -36.07 -17.35
CA ALA A 59 -25.47 -36.20 -16.31
C ALA A 59 -24.44 -37.29 -16.64
N GLN A 60 -24.87 -38.41 -17.22
CA GLN A 60 -23.97 -39.49 -17.62
C GLN A 60 -23.06 -39.06 -18.77
N ARG A 61 -23.59 -38.33 -19.75
CA ARG A 61 -22.79 -37.76 -20.84
C ARG A 61 -21.76 -36.77 -20.32
N GLU A 62 -22.15 -35.84 -19.45
CA GLU A 62 -21.23 -34.87 -18.83
C GLU A 62 -20.12 -35.57 -18.04
N ARG A 63 -20.48 -36.62 -17.28
CA ARG A 63 -19.50 -37.45 -16.57
C ARG A 63 -18.51 -38.10 -17.52
N ASP A 64 -18.97 -38.68 -18.62
CA ASP A 64 -18.11 -39.35 -19.60
C ASP A 64 -17.18 -38.35 -20.30
N GLU A 65 -17.69 -37.17 -20.67
CA GLU A 65 -16.89 -36.08 -21.21
C GLU A 65 -15.81 -35.61 -20.23
N ALA A 66 -16.16 -35.43 -18.95
CA ALA A 66 -15.22 -35.03 -17.90
C ALA A 66 -14.15 -36.11 -17.64
N VAL A 67 -14.52 -37.39 -17.66
CA VAL A 67 -13.57 -38.51 -17.51
C VAL A 67 -12.61 -38.55 -18.70
N MET A 68 -13.11 -38.41 -19.93
CA MET A 68 -12.26 -38.38 -21.12
C MET A 68 -11.31 -37.16 -21.12
N ALA A 69 -11.78 -36.00 -20.68
CA ALA A 69 -10.93 -34.81 -20.52
C ALA A 69 -9.80 -35.04 -19.51
N ARG A 70 -10.11 -35.60 -18.33
CA ARG A 70 -9.09 -35.94 -17.32
C ARG A 70 -8.08 -36.96 -17.82
N LEU A 71 -8.53 -37.97 -18.56
CA LEU A 71 -7.65 -38.99 -19.12
C LEU A 71 -6.70 -38.41 -20.18
N ARG A 72 -7.17 -37.46 -21.00
CA ARG A 72 -6.31 -36.73 -21.95
C ARG A 72 -5.24 -35.92 -21.23
N LEU A 73 -5.63 -35.12 -20.25
CA LEU A 73 -4.68 -34.32 -19.46
C LEU A 73 -3.63 -35.20 -18.78
N ALA A 74 -4.04 -36.31 -18.16
CA ALA A 74 -3.08 -37.24 -17.53
C ALA A 74 -2.10 -37.87 -18.53
N ASN A 75 -2.53 -38.12 -19.78
CA ASN A 75 -1.64 -38.59 -20.83
C ASN A 75 -0.69 -37.48 -21.31
N GLU A 76 -1.18 -36.26 -21.50
CA GLU A 76 -0.37 -35.09 -21.87
C GLU A 76 0.71 -34.82 -20.81
N GLU A 77 0.35 -34.77 -19.52
CA GLU A 77 1.28 -34.58 -18.40
C GLU A 77 2.33 -35.70 -18.34
N ARG A 78 1.93 -36.95 -18.57
CA ARG A 78 2.87 -38.09 -18.62
C ARG A 78 3.84 -37.95 -19.79
N ASP A 79 3.34 -37.59 -20.96
CA ASP A 79 4.15 -37.48 -22.18
C ASP A 79 5.13 -36.29 -22.07
N GLU A 80 4.70 -35.17 -21.48
CA GLU A 80 5.58 -34.04 -21.12
C GLU A 80 6.65 -34.44 -20.11
N ALA A 81 6.29 -35.16 -19.04
CA ALA A 81 7.25 -35.67 -18.07
C ALA A 81 8.26 -36.63 -18.71
N PHE A 82 7.80 -37.49 -19.63
CA PHE A 82 8.67 -38.41 -20.36
C PHE A 82 9.66 -37.64 -21.27
N LEU A 83 9.18 -36.63 -22.00
CA LEU A 83 10.04 -35.76 -22.81
C LEU A 83 11.09 -35.03 -21.95
N GLN A 84 10.70 -34.53 -20.78
CA GLN A 84 11.62 -33.86 -19.87
C GLN A 84 12.71 -34.81 -19.36
N VAL A 85 12.33 -36.04 -18.97
CA VAL A 85 13.29 -37.07 -18.55
C VAL A 85 14.24 -37.40 -19.71
N GLN A 86 13.73 -37.60 -20.92
CA GLN A 86 14.55 -37.89 -22.09
C GLN A 86 15.56 -36.77 -22.39
N HIS A 87 15.14 -35.51 -22.28
CA HIS A 87 16.03 -34.35 -22.46
C HIS A 87 17.11 -34.30 -21.37
N LEU A 88 16.75 -34.59 -20.12
CA LEU A 88 17.71 -34.65 -19.02
C LEU A 88 18.70 -35.80 -19.18
N GLU A 89 18.25 -36.98 -19.62
CA GLU A 89 19.13 -38.11 -19.93
C GLU A 89 20.11 -37.78 -21.06
N GLN A 90 19.64 -37.11 -22.12
CA GLN A 90 20.51 -36.63 -23.21
C GLN A 90 21.53 -35.61 -22.67
N SER A 91 21.08 -34.64 -21.87
CA SER A 91 21.96 -33.65 -21.25
C SER A 91 23.00 -34.30 -20.32
N LEU A 92 22.62 -35.32 -19.55
CA LEU A 92 23.51 -36.05 -18.67
C LEU A 92 24.55 -36.85 -19.47
N LYS A 93 24.14 -37.50 -20.56
CA LYS A 93 25.06 -38.19 -21.48
C LYS A 93 26.03 -37.23 -22.16
N GLU A 94 25.62 -36.00 -22.45
CA GLU A 94 26.52 -34.95 -22.92
C GLU A 94 27.53 -34.53 -21.85
N LEU A 95 27.12 -34.47 -20.58
CA LEU A 95 27.97 -34.14 -19.42
C LEU A 95 28.94 -35.27 -19.04
N GLU A 96 28.54 -36.54 -19.12
CA GLU A 96 29.43 -37.70 -18.90
C GLU A 96 30.60 -37.75 -19.91
N ASN A 97 30.43 -37.13 -21.08
CA ASN A 97 31.49 -36.95 -22.08
C ASN A 97 32.39 -35.72 -21.83
N ILE A 98 32.30 -35.11 -20.65
CA ILE A 98 33.16 -34.01 -20.23
C ILE A 98 34.04 -34.50 -19.09
N ASN A 99 35.29 -34.88 -19.40
CA ASN A 99 36.31 -35.02 -18.37
C ASN A 99 36.59 -33.63 -17.76
N PRO A 100 36.27 -33.36 -16.48
CA PRO A 100 36.41 -32.03 -15.89
C PRO A 100 37.87 -31.56 -15.86
N GLU A 101 38.84 -32.47 -15.67
CA GLU A 101 40.27 -32.15 -15.71
C GLU A 101 40.74 -31.65 -17.09
N GLU A 102 40.08 -32.06 -18.17
CA GLU A 102 40.43 -31.65 -19.54
C GLU A 102 39.82 -30.30 -19.96
N ASN A 103 38.87 -29.76 -19.20
CA ASN A 103 38.25 -28.45 -19.50
C ASN A 103 38.91 -27.28 -18.77
N ASP A 104 39.53 -27.50 -17.60
CA ASP A 104 40.16 -26.45 -16.80
C ASP A 104 41.58 -26.07 -17.29
N MET A 105 42.22 -26.93 -18.08
CA MET A 105 43.54 -26.63 -18.63
C MET A 105 43.49 -25.45 -19.59
N THR A 106 44.47 -24.55 -19.57
CA THR A 106 44.57 -23.51 -20.60
C THR A 106 44.99 -24.11 -21.95
N LEU A 107 44.67 -23.44 -23.06
CA LEU A 107 45.19 -23.87 -24.38
C LEU A 107 46.72 -23.95 -24.39
N GLN A 108 47.37 -23.02 -23.66
CA GLN A 108 48.81 -23.00 -23.51
C GLN A 108 49.34 -24.23 -22.77
N GLU A 109 48.67 -24.68 -21.70
CA GLU A 109 49.03 -25.91 -20.99
C GLU A 109 48.87 -27.15 -21.87
N LEU A 110 47.80 -27.25 -22.65
CA LEU A 110 47.58 -28.37 -23.58
C LEU A 110 48.66 -28.41 -24.67
N LEU A 111 49.02 -27.25 -25.23
CA LEU A 111 50.10 -27.14 -26.22
C LEU A 111 51.47 -27.48 -25.61
N ASN A 112 51.75 -27.03 -24.39
CA ASN A 112 52.97 -27.37 -23.67
C ASN A 112 53.05 -28.87 -23.38
N ARG A 113 51.93 -29.53 -23.03
CA ARG A 113 51.88 -30.98 -22.84
C ARG A 113 52.08 -31.76 -24.13
N ILE A 114 51.55 -31.28 -25.25
CA ILE A 114 51.82 -31.86 -26.58
C ILE A 114 53.31 -31.73 -26.92
N ASN A 115 53.90 -30.55 -26.67
CA ASN A 115 55.30 -30.29 -26.99
C ASN A 115 56.29 -31.10 -26.14
N ASN A 116 55.88 -31.45 -24.91
CA ASN A 116 56.69 -32.22 -23.95
C ASN A 116 56.22 -33.68 -23.80
N ALA A 117 55.40 -34.20 -24.72
CA ALA A 117 54.87 -35.56 -24.61
C ALA A 117 55.92 -36.60 -25.04
N ASP A 118 56.14 -37.60 -24.18
CA ASP A 118 57.10 -38.70 -24.43
C ASP A 118 56.52 -39.78 -25.36
N THR A 119 55.19 -39.82 -25.54
CA THR A 119 54.50 -40.81 -26.38
C THR A 119 53.54 -40.18 -27.38
N GLY A 120 53.38 -40.82 -28.55
CA GLY A 120 52.39 -40.40 -29.54
C GLY A 120 50.94 -40.50 -29.05
N ILE A 121 50.68 -41.36 -28.06
CA ILE A 121 49.35 -41.51 -27.43
C ILE A 121 49.00 -40.24 -26.64
N ASP A 122 49.96 -39.68 -25.90
CA ASP A 122 49.74 -38.45 -25.13
C ASP A 122 49.54 -37.23 -26.04
N ILE A 123 50.24 -37.18 -27.18
CA ILE A 123 50.02 -36.17 -28.22
C ILE A 123 48.59 -36.26 -28.75
N LEU A 124 48.13 -37.47 -29.10
CA LEU A 124 46.78 -37.70 -29.62
C LEU A 124 45.70 -37.35 -28.60
N LYS A 125 45.89 -37.73 -27.33
CA LYS A 125 44.95 -37.41 -26.25
C LYS A 125 44.81 -35.91 -26.06
N ASN A 126 45.91 -35.18 -25.90
CA ASN A 126 45.86 -33.73 -25.73
C ASN A 126 45.37 -33.01 -27.00
N GLY A 127 45.72 -33.51 -28.19
CA GLY A 127 45.20 -33.00 -29.46
C GLY A 127 43.68 -33.18 -29.61
N ALA A 128 43.13 -34.31 -29.16
CA ALA A 128 41.69 -34.57 -29.16
C ALA A 128 40.93 -33.57 -28.25
N ILE A 129 41.50 -33.21 -27.10
CA ILE A 129 40.92 -32.18 -26.21
C ILE A 129 40.83 -30.83 -26.93
N ILE A 130 41.90 -30.40 -27.58
CA ILE A 130 41.93 -29.13 -28.34
C ILE A 130 40.89 -29.16 -29.46
N LEU A 131 40.84 -30.24 -30.25
CA LEU A 131 39.85 -30.41 -31.32
C LEU A 131 38.41 -30.37 -30.80
N ASN A 132 38.13 -31.07 -29.70
CA ASN A 132 36.81 -31.05 -29.06
C ASN A 132 36.43 -29.64 -28.58
N ARG A 133 37.37 -28.87 -28.01
CA ARG A 133 37.13 -27.47 -27.62
C ARG A 133 36.81 -26.57 -28.80
N ILE A 134 37.55 -26.71 -29.91
CA ILE A 134 37.30 -25.96 -31.15
C ILE A 134 35.91 -26.30 -31.69
N HIS A 135 35.56 -27.59 -31.74
CA HIS A 135 34.27 -28.05 -32.23
C HIS A 135 33.12 -27.52 -31.36
N ARG A 136 33.21 -27.65 -30.03
CA ARG A 136 32.23 -27.11 -29.08
C ARG A 136 32.06 -25.60 -29.22
N THR A 137 33.16 -24.87 -29.39
CA THR A 137 33.11 -23.41 -29.58
C THR A 137 32.40 -23.05 -30.89
N LYS A 138 32.68 -23.78 -31.96
CA LYS A 138 32.04 -23.58 -33.26
C LYS A 138 30.54 -23.90 -33.20
N GLU A 139 30.14 -24.99 -32.57
CA GLU A 139 28.74 -25.37 -32.41
C GLU A 139 27.97 -24.38 -31.51
N ARG A 140 28.57 -23.93 -30.40
CA ARG A 140 27.98 -22.86 -29.57
C ARG A 140 27.75 -21.59 -30.38
N LYS A 141 28.72 -21.15 -31.18
CA LYS A 141 28.56 -19.98 -32.06
C LYS A 141 27.42 -20.17 -33.05
N LYS A 142 27.29 -21.34 -33.67
CA LYS A 142 26.15 -21.63 -34.57
C LYS A 142 24.82 -21.59 -33.84
N LYS A 143 24.75 -22.17 -32.64
CA LYS A 143 23.53 -22.17 -31.81
C LYS A 143 23.11 -20.75 -31.44
N ILE A 144 24.04 -19.92 -30.97
CA ILE A 144 23.78 -18.51 -30.66
C ILE A 144 23.26 -17.77 -31.90
N VAL A 145 23.91 -17.93 -33.05
CA VAL A 145 23.46 -17.26 -34.30
C VAL A 145 22.06 -17.74 -34.73
N ALA A 146 21.73 -19.03 -34.55
CA ALA A 146 20.40 -19.54 -34.86
C ALA A 146 19.33 -18.99 -33.91
N GLU A 147 19.63 -18.91 -32.61
CA GLU A 147 18.75 -18.32 -31.60
C GLU A 147 18.52 -16.81 -31.86
N GLU A 148 19.59 -16.06 -32.18
CA GLU A 148 19.49 -14.65 -32.57
C GLU A 148 18.64 -14.47 -33.84
N MET A 149 18.84 -15.31 -34.85
CA MET A 149 18.04 -15.28 -36.09
C MET A 149 16.56 -15.56 -35.81
N ASN A 150 16.26 -16.56 -34.97
CA ASN A 150 14.88 -16.88 -34.58
C ASN A 150 14.24 -15.72 -33.81
N ALA A 151 14.95 -15.11 -32.86
CA ALA A 151 14.45 -13.95 -32.12
C ALA A 151 14.14 -12.76 -33.05
N VAL A 152 14.97 -12.51 -34.06
CA VAL A 152 14.72 -11.47 -35.06
C VAL A 152 13.49 -11.79 -35.92
N ILE A 153 13.30 -13.06 -36.30
CA ILE A 153 12.11 -13.50 -37.05
C ILE A 153 10.84 -13.31 -36.22
N GLU A 154 10.86 -13.71 -34.94
CA GLU A 154 9.73 -13.53 -34.03
C GLU A 154 9.36 -12.06 -33.83
N GLN A 155 10.37 -11.19 -33.64
CA GLN A 155 10.16 -9.74 -33.54
C GLN A 155 9.56 -9.16 -34.82
N ARG A 156 10.05 -9.58 -35.99
CA ARG A 156 9.50 -9.18 -37.29
C ARG A 156 8.05 -9.61 -37.42
N ASP A 157 7.72 -10.85 -37.08
CA ASP A 157 6.37 -11.40 -37.24
C ASP A 157 5.38 -10.79 -36.26
N ALA A 158 5.82 -10.48 -35.04
CA ALA A 158 5.06 -9.70 -34.06
C ALA A 158 4.77 -8.28 -34.59
N ALA A 159 5.78 -7.60 -35.13
CA ALA A 159 5.62 -6.27 -35.72
C ALA A 159 4.68 -6.30 -36.94
N LEU A 160 4.81 -7.28 -37.83
CA LEU A 160 3.90 -7.47 -38.97
C LEU A 160 2.46 -7.71 -38.51
N SER A 161 2.26 -8.50 -37.45
CA SER A 161 0.94 -8.76 -36.89
C SER A 161 0.32 -7.49 -36.28
N GLN A 162 1.12 -6.66 -35.62
CA GLN A 162 0.68 -5.35 -35.13
C GLN A 162 0.32 -4.41 -36.27
N CYS A 163 1.15 -4.32 -37.32
CA CYS A 163 0.85 -3.51 -38.51
C CYS A 163 -0.48 -3.93 -39.15
N LYS A 164 -0.70 -5.23 -39.37
CA LYS A 164 -1.98 -5.74 -39.91
C LYS A 164 -3.18 -5.38 -39.05
N ARG A 165 -3.05 -5.44 -37.72
CA ARG A 165 -4.12 -5.06 -36.78
C ARG A 165 -4.44 -3.56 -36.90
N LEU A 166 -3.40 -2.72 -36.88
CA LEU A 166 -3.56 -1.27 -37.01
C LEU A 166 -4.16 -0.89 -38.37
N GLU A 167 -3.80 -1.58 -39.45
CA GLU A 167 -4.42 -1.40 -40.77
C GLU A 167 -5.92 -1.74 -40.76
N GLN A 168 -6.32 -2.82 -40.07
CA GLN A 168 -7.73 -3.19 -39.91
C GLN A 168 -8.51 -2.19 -39.05
N GLU A 169 -7.94 -1.74 -37.94
CA GLU A 169 -8.54 -0.69 -37.09
C GLU A 169 -8.72 0.61 -37.86
N LEU A 170 -7.73 1.00 -38.67
CA LEU A 170 -7.82 2.17 -39.54
C LEU A 170 -8.93 2.01 -40.58
N HIS A 171 -9.06 0.84 -41.21
CA HIS A 171 -10.16 0.56 -42.12
C HIS A 171 -11.52 0.68 -41.42
N HIS A 172 -11.66 0.10 -40.24
CA HIS A 172 -12.90 0.15 -39.47
C HIS A 172 -13.26 1.59 -39.06
N LEU A 173 -12.28 2.38 -38.61
CA LEU A 173 -12.49 3.80 -38.31
C LEU A 173 -12.88 4.61 -39.54
N LYS A 174 -12.33 4.29 -40.72
CA LYS A 174 -12.74 4.94 -41.98
C LYS A 174 -14.18 4.60 -42.34
N GLU A 175 -14.58 3.34 -42.24
CA GLU A 175 -15.97 2.90 -42.46
C GLU A 175 -16.93 3.53 -41.44
N GLN A 176 -16.56 3.56 -40.16
CA GLN A 176 -17.35 4.20 -39.11
C GLN A 176 -17.52 5.71 -39.38
N ASN A 177 -16.45 6.42 -39.75
CA ASN A 177 -16.56 7.84 -40.10
C ASN A 177 -17.42 8.08 -41.34
N GLN A 178 -17.32 7.22 -42.35
CA GLN A 178 -18.13 7.34 -43.56
C GLN A 178 -19.61 7.03 -43.31
N THR A 179 -19.92 6.06 -42.45
CA THR A 179 -21.30 5.76 -42.02
C THR A 179 -21.87 6.83 -41.09
N SER A 180 -21.06 7.44 -40.22
CA SER A 180 -21.44 8.60 -39.39
C SER A 180 -21.70 9.86 -40.22
N ALA A 181 -20.89 10.13 -41.25
CA ALA A 181 -21.09 11.27 -42.16
C ALA A 181 -22.39 11.17 -42.97
N ASN A 182 -22.87 9.95 -43.25
CA ASN A 182 -24.10 9.71 -44.00
C ASN A 182 -25.37 9.72 -43.13
N ASN A 183 -25.26 9.83 -41.80
CA ASN A 183 -26.40 9.89 -40.87
C ASN A 183 -26.56 11.28 -40.26
N THR A 184 -27.34 12.16 -40.90
CA THR A 184 -27.61 13.54 -40.45
C THR A 184 -28.19 13.63 -39.03
N ARG A 185 -28.81 12.56 -38.51
CA ARG A 185 -29.32 12.48 -37.13
C ARG A 185 -28.23 12.34 -36.06
N HIS A 186 -27.09 11.75 -36.39
CA HIS A 186 -26.04 11.44 -35.39
C HIS A 186 -25.21 12.68 -35.02
N LEU A 187 -24.94 13.56 -36.00
CA LEU A 187 -24.22 14.82 -35.79
C LEU A 187 -24.91 15.72 -34.75
N THR A 188 -26.24 15.74 -34.69
CA THR A 188 -26.99 16.52 -33.69
C THR A 188 -26.94 15.93 -32.28
N ALA A 189 -26.88 14.62 -32.14
CA ALA A 189 -26.83 13.97 -30.82
C ALA A 189 -25.43 14.08 -30.21
N GLU A 190 -24.39 13.85 -31.01
CA GLU A 190 -23.00 13.95 -30.58
C GLU A 190 -22.61 15.39 -30.24
N ASN A 191 -23.10 16.38 -31.01
CA ASN A 191 -22.88 17.80 -30.70
C ASN A 191 -23.56 18.23 -29.39
N ASN A 192 -24.75 17.69 -29.08
CA ASN A 192 -25.42 17.98 -27.81
C ASN A 192 -24.68 17.34 -26.62
N GLN A 193 -24.16 16.13 -26.78
CA GLN A 193 -23.38 15.44 -25.75
C GLN A 193 -22.03 16.12 -25.52
N GLU A 194 -21.36 16.56 -26.58
CA GLU A 194 -20.10 17.32 -26.50
C GLU A 194 -20.30 18.66 -25.77
N ARG A 195 -21.43 19.37 -26.03
CA ARG A 195 -21.76 20.60 -25.30
C ARG A 195 -22.02 20.35 -23.81
N ALA A 196 -22.69 19.24 -23.47
CA ALA A 196 -22.93 18.87 -22.08
C ALA A 196 -21.62 18.59 -21.32
N LEU A 197 -20.72 17.81 -21.91
CA LEU A 197 -19.41 17.52 -21.33
C LEU A 197 -18.54 18.78 -21.19
N LYS A 198 -18.60 19.69 -22.16
CA LYS A 198 -17.91 20.99 -22.08
C LYS A 198 -18.44 21.86 -20.94
N ALA A 199 -19.75 21.88 -20.72
CA ALA A 199 -20.35 22.61 -19.60
C ALA A 199 -19.91 22.02 -18.25
N GLU A 200 -19.91 20.69 -18.12
CA GLU A 200 -19.49 19.98 -16.92
C GLU A 200 -17.99 20.18 -16.61
N LEU A 201 -17.14 20.22 -17.64
CA LEU A 201 -15.72 20.50 -17.47
C LEU A 201 -15.48 21.92 -16.95
N ILE A 202 -16.22 22.91 -17.46
CA ILE A 202 -16.13 24.30 -17.00
C ILE A 202 -16.57 24.41 -15.53
N THR A 203 -17.66 23.75 -15.13
CA THR A 203 -18.12 23.77 -13.73
C THR A 203 -17.09 23.13 -12.80
N LEU A 204 -16.54 21.97 -13.19
CA LEU A 204 -15.51 21.29 -12.40
C LEU A 204 -14.23 22.13 -12.26
N GLN A 205 -13.86 22.85 -13.33
CA GLN A 205 -12.70 23.75 -13.29
C GLN A 205 -12.93 24.94 -12.36
N GLN A 206 -14.13 25.52 -12.35
CA GLN A 206 -14.51 26.59 -11.41
C GLN A 206 -14.51 26.09 -9.96
N GLU A 207 -15.05 24.90 -9.70
CA GLU A 207 -15.03 24.28 -8.37
C GLU A 207 -13.60 24.02 -7.89
N LYS A 208 -12.74 23.46 -8.75
CA LYS A 208 -11.32 23.25 -8.46
C LYS A 208 -10.63 24.56 -8.08
N GLU A 209 -10.89 25.63 -8.82
CA GLU A 209 -10.27 26.93 -8.56
C GLU A 209 -10.78 27.55 -7.24
N ALA A 210 -12.06 27.40 -6.93
CA ALA A 210 -12.63 27.83 -5.65
C ALA A 210 -12.01 27.07 -4.46
N VAL A 211 -11.84 25.75 -4.57
CA VAL A 211 -11.19 24.93 -3.54
C VAL A 211 -9.73 25.34 -3.37
N LEU A 212 -9.01 25.58 -4.47
CA LEU A 212 -7.61 26.01 -4.43
C LEU A 212 -7.45 27.37 -3.73
N GLN A 213 -8.36 28.31 -3.98
CA GLN A 213 -8.39 29.60 -3.27
C GLN A 213 -8.67 29.40 -1.77
N GLN A 214 -9.56 28.49 -1.39
CA GLN A 214 -9.81 28.17 0.01
C GLN A 214 -8.59 27.55 0.69
N CYS A 215 -7.89 26.63 0.03
CA CYS A 215 -6.66 26.04 0.55
C CYS A 215 -5.58 27.11 0.82
N LYS A 216 -5.41 28.08 -0.10
CA LYS A 216 -4.46 29.18 0.10
C LYS A 216 -4.78 30.02 1.34
N LYS A 217 -6.06 30.37 1.56
CA LYS A 217 -6.48 31.11 2.76
C LYS A 217 -6.17 30.35 4.04
N LEU A 218 -6.49 29.05 4.07
CA LEU A 218 -6.19 28.19 5.23
C LEU A 218 -4.68 28.08 5.48
N GLU A 219 -3.87 28.03 4.42
CA GLU A 219 -2.42 28.02 4.53
C GLU A 219 -1.87 29.33 5.13
N GLU A 220 -2.39 30.48 4.70
CA GLU A 220 -2.07 31.80 5.27
C GLU A 220 -2.46 31.90 6.76
N GLU A 221 -3.64 31.38 7.14
CA GLU A 221 -4.09 31.31 8.53
C GLU A 221 -3.14 30.43 9.37
N ILE A 222 -2.74 29.25 8.87
CA ILE A 222 -1.78 28.36 9.54
C ILE A 222 -0.44 29.06 9.72
N GLN A 223 0.06 29.76 8.70
CA GLN A 223 1.32 30.51 8.79
C GLN A 223 1.22 31.62 9.84
N THR A 224 0.10 32.35 9.86
CA THR A 224 -0.17 33.40 10.86
C THR A 224 -0.18 32.83 12.28
N LEU A 225 -0.87 31.70 12.49
CA LEU A 225 -0.91 31.00 13.77
C LEU A 225 0.48 30.51 14.20
N ARG A 226 1.31 30.02 13.27
CA ARG A 226 2.70 29.63 13.57
C ARG A 226 3.54 30.81 14.04
N ILE A 227 3.44 31.96 13.38
CA ILE A 227 4.13 33.18 13.79
C ILE A 227 3.67 33.58 15.20
N TYR A 228 2.35 33.64 15.43
CA TYR A 228 1.80 33.99 16.74
C TYR A 228 2.27 33.06 17.85
N TYR A 229 2.25 31.74 17.61
CA TYR A 229 2.75 30.75 18.56
C TYR A 229 4.25 30.92 18.83
N SER A 230 5.06 31.14 17.79
CA SER A 230 6.50 31.35 17.93
C SER A 230 6.83 32.60 18.75
N LEU A 231 6.13 33.71 18.48
CA LEU A 231 6.28 34.95 19.22
C LEU A 231 5.89 34.78 20.69
N HIS A 232 4.74 34.14 20.95
CA HIS A 232 4.30 33.84 22.31
C HIS A 232 5.32 32.97 23.06
N LYS A 233 5.87 31.95 22.41
CA LYS A 233 6.91 31.09 23.00
C LYS A 233 8.18 31.88 23.33
N SER A 234 8.64 32.75 22.43
CA SER A 234 9.81 33.61 22.67
C SER A 234 9.57 34.63 23.79
N LEU A 235 8.39 35.26 23.85
CA LEU A 235 8.03 36.19 24.91
C LEU A 235 7.94 35.49 26.27
N SER A 236 7.36 34.29 26.32
CA SER A 236 7.30 33.47 27.53
C SER A 236 8.69 33.05 28.02
N GLN A 237 9.59 32.66 27.12
CA GLN A 237 11.00 32.40 27.46
C GLN A 237 11.70 33.67 27.96
N GLY A 238 11.45 34.83 27.33
CA GLY A 238 11.98 36.12 27.75
C GLY A 238 11.51 36.53 29.15
N MET A 239 10.24 36.28 29.49
CA MET A 239 9.70 36.50 30.83
C MET A 239 10.41 35.63 31.87
N SER A 240 10.57 34.33 31.59
CA SER A 240 11.29 33.41 32.48
C SER A 240 12.75 33.83 32.70
N LEU A 241 13.45 34.26 31.65
CA LEU A 241 14.82 34.79 31.77
C LEU A 241 14.87 36.09 32.59
N LYS A 242 13.88 36.97 32.41
CA LYS A 242 13.77 38.23 33.17
C LYS A 242 13.56 37.96 34.66
N ASP A 243 12.71 36.99 35.00
CA ASP A 243 12.47 36.59 36.38
C ASP A 243 13.75 36.02 37.03
N GLN A 244 14.52 35.21 36.28
CA GLN A 244 15.81 34.70 36.74
C GLN A 244 16.85 35.81 36.96
N HIS A 245 16.91 36.80 36.06
CA HIS A 245 17.76 37.97 36.24
C HIS A 245 17.35 38.79 37.46
N ASN A 246 16.05 39.01 37.67
CA ASN A 246 15.54 39.74 38.83
C ASN A 246 15.89 39.03 40.15
N CYS A 247 15.78 37.70 40.22
CA CYS A 247 16.21 36.93 41.39
C CYS A 247 17.72 37.06 41.64
N THR A 248 18.53 37.04 40.59
CA THR A 248 19.99 37.19 40.70
C THR A 248 20.38 38.61 41.12
N PHE A 249 19.66 39.60 40.60
CA PHE A 249 19.85 41.01 40.92
C PHE A 249 19.46 41.31 42.36
N SER A 250 18.30 40.85 42.84
CA SER A 250 17.88 41.05 44.24
C SER A 250 18.83 40.36 45.23
N THR A 251 19.41 39.23 44.85
CA THR A 251 20.46 38.56 45.64
C THR A 251 21.73 39.41 45.71
N SER A 252 22.14 40.01 44.58
CA SER A 252 23.30 40.90 44.53
C SER A 252 23.08 42.22 45.28
N GLU A 253 21.89 42.79 45.15
CA GLU A 253 21.48 44.02 45.83
C GLU A 253 21.43 43.82 47.35
N SER A 254 20.88 42.71 47.83
CA SER A 254 20.89 42.39 49.26
C SER A 254 22.32 42.18 49.80
N GLY A 255 23.21 41.55 49.01
CA GLY A 255 24.63 41.45 49.32
C GLY A 255 25.34 42.81 49.38
N LEU A 256 25.04 43.72 48.45
CA LEU A 256 25.56 45.09 48.46
C LEU A 256 25.05 45.89 49.66
N LYS A 257 23.76 45.76 49.98
CA LYS A 257 23.15 46.45 51.12
C LYS A 257 23.75 45.98 52.45
N SER A 258 23.95 44.67 52.61
CA SER A 258 24.67 44.12 53.76
C SER A 258 26.10 44.66 53.86
N ARG A 259 26.79 44.82 52.72
CA ARG A 259 28.13 45.43 52.71
C ARG A 259 28.10 46.91 53.07
N ASP A 260 27.10 47.65 52.60
CA ASP A 260 26.92 49.07 52.90
C ASP A 260 26.56 49.32 54.38
N ASP A 261 25.75 48.43 54.97
CA ASP A 261 25.47 48.41 56.41
C ASP A 261 26.77 48.20 57.22
N VAL A 262 27.65 47.29 56.78
CA VAL A 262 28.97 47.07 57.39
C VAL A 262 29.87 48.29 57.25
N VAL A 263 29.87 48.95 56.09
CA VAL A 263 30.65 50.19 55.87
C VAL A 263 30.16 51.32 56.77
N THR A 264 28.84 51.48 56.88
CA THR A 264 28.22 52.50 57.75
C THR A 264 28.57 52.25 59.22
N LEU A 265 28.56 50.99 59.66
CA LEU A 265 28.99 50.61 61.01
C LEU A 265 30.47 50.96 61.25
N LEU A 266 31.35 50.63 60.30
CA LEU A 266 32.78 50.96 60.39
C LEU A 266 33.01 52.47 60.42
N TYR A 267 32.26 53.24 59.63
CA TYR A 267 32.37 54.69 59.62
C TYR A 267 31.97 55.30 60.96
N GLY A 268 30.88 54.82 61.57
CA GLY A 268 30.47 55.23 62.93
C GLY A 268 31.53 54.90 63.99
N GLN A 269 32.18 53.73 63.91
CA GLN A 269 33.29 53.37 64.80
C GLN A 269 34.50 54.30 64.62
N VAL A 270 34.82 54.70 63.38
CA VAL A 270 35.90 55.65 63.09
C VAL A 270 35.59 57.03 63.67
N GLU A 271 34.35 57.53 63.53
CA GLU A 271 33.93 58.79 64.14
C GLU A 271 33.98 58.74 65.67
N GLU A 272 33.55 57.63 66.28
CA GLU A 272 33.62 57.45 67.73
C GLU A 272 35.06 57.45 68.25
N LEU A 273 35.97 56.75 67.56
CA LEU A 273 37.40 56.76 67.85
C LEU A 273 38.00 58.16 67.69
N ALA A 274 37.59 58.92 66.67
CA ALA A 274 38.04 60.31 66.48
C ALA A 274 37.56 61.23 67.62
N ALA A 275 36.32 61.06 68.09
CA ALA A 275 35.79 61.81 69.23
C ALA A 275 36.48 61.43 70.56
N GLN A 276 36.82 60.16 70.75
CA GLN A 276 37.65 59.72 71.89
C GLN A 276 39.04 60.36 71.84
N LEU A 277 39.66 60.42 70.65
CA LEU A 277 40.97 61.04 70.46
C LEU A 277 40.94 62.56 70.74
N GLN A 278 39.90 63.27 70.31
CA GLN A 278 39.72 64.70 70.65
C GLN A 278 39.54 64.93 72.16
N ARG A 279 38.76 64.08 72.84
CA ARG A 279 38.61 64.17 74.31
C ARG A 279 39.95 63.97 75.01
N ALA A 280 40.70 62.94 74.64
CA ALA A 280 42.03 62.67 75.17
C ALA A 280 42.99 63.85 74.92
N GLN A 281 42.92 64.49 73.73
CA GLN A 281 43.70 65.70 73.44
C GLN A 281 43.28 66.91 74.29
N SER A 282 41.99 67.09 74.56
CA SER A 282 41.52 68.17 75.44
C SER A 282 41.95 67.94 76.88
N GLU A 283 41.84 66.70 77.36
CA GLU A 283 42.29 66.30 78.71
C GLU A 283 43.80 66.50 78.83
N GLN A 284 44.57 66.12 77.81
CA GLN A 284 46.01 66.39 77.74
C GLN A 284 46.30 67.88 77.87
N LYS A 285 45.66 68.75 77.07
CA LYS A 285 45.84 70.21 77.17
C LYS A 285 45.46 70.77 78.53
N ASP A 286 44.37 70.28 79.13
CA ASP A 286 43.91 70.72 80.46
C ASP A 286 44.90 70.31 81.56
N THR A 287 45.45 69.10 81.48
CA THR A 287 46.52 68.64 82.39
C THR A 287 47.81 69.44 82.21
N GLU A 288 48.17 69.78 80.97
CA GLU A 288 49.33 70.60 80.65
C GLU A 288 49.18 72.04 81.20
N LEU A 289 47.98 72.61 81.10
CA LEU A 289 47.68 73.95 81.63
C LEU A 289 47.66 73.97 83.16
N LYS A 290 47.18 72.90 83.81
CA LYS A 290 47.31 72.72 85.27
C LYS A 290 48.77 72.61 85.70
N LEU A 291 49.60 71.89 84.92
CA LEU A 291 51.04 71.78 85.17
C LEU A 291 51.72 73.15 85.06
N GLN A 292 51.38 73.94 84.04
CA GLN A 292 51.92 75.27 83.84
C GLN A 292 51.54 76.24 84.97
N LYS A 293 50.28 76.21 85.44
CA LYS A 293 49.84 76.99 86.62
C LYS A 293 50.54 76.55 87.90
N ALA A 294 50.77 75.25 88.10
CA ALA A 294 51.53 74.74 89.24
C ALA A 294 53.00 75.20 89.19
N LEU A 295 53.60 75.26 87.99
CA LEU A 295 54.95 75.79 87.78
C LEU A 295 55.02 77.31 88.04
N GLU A 296 54.04 78.10 87.61
CA GLU A 296 53.97 79.54 87.88
C GLU A 296 53.73 79.85 89.36
N ALA A 297 52.82 79.12 90.03
CA ALA A 297 52.62 79.21 91.46
C ALA A 297 53.90 78.84 92.25
N SER A 298 54.64 77.83 91.76
CA SER A 298 55.95 77.47 92.31
C SER A 298 57.00 78.57 92.09
N ARG A 299 56.93 79.35 91.00
CA ARG A 299 57.81 80.50 90.74
C ARG A 299 57.47 81.71 91.61
N GLU A 300 56.20 82.09 91.71
CA GLU A 300 55.75 83.21 92.55
C GLU A 300 55.99 82.96 94.04
N ALA A 301 55.82 81.70 94.49
CA ALA A 301 56.21 81.31 95.85
C ALA A 301 57.72 81.47 96.08
N ASN A 302 58.55 81.18 95.08
CA ASN A 302 60.00 81.36 95.17
C ASN A 302 60.42 82.83 95.15
N GLU A 303 59.74 83.70 94.39
CA GLU A 303 60.07 85.13 94.33
C GLU A 303 59.68 85.89 95.61
N LYS A 304 58.65 85.45 96.34
CA LYS A 304 58.30 86.02 97.66
C LYS A 304 59.29 85.65 98.78
N VAL A 305 60.13 84.63 98.58
CA VAL A 305 61.18 84.23 99.53
C VAL A 305 62.46 85.07 99.37
N GLN A 306 62.58 85.87 98.30
CA GLN A 306 63.80 86.65 98.01
C GLN A 306 63.64 88.19 98.07
N LYS A 307 62.62 88.72 98.75
CA LYS A 307 62.54 90.15 99.12
C LYS A 307 62.35 90.34 100.61
#